data_AF-A0A9Q0Y8J3-F1
#
_entry.id   AF-A0A9Q0Y8J3-F1
#
_cell.length_a   1.000
_cell.length_b   1.000
_cell.length_c   1.000
_cell.angle_alpha   90.00
_cell.angle_beta   90.00
_cell.angle_gamma   90.00
#
_symmetry.space_group_name_H-M   'P 1'
#
loop_
_entity.id
_entity.type
_entity.pdbx_description
1 polymer ?
#
loop_
_entity_poly.entity_id
_entity_poly.type
_entity_poly.pdbx_seq_one_letter_code
_entity_poly.pdbx_strand_id
1 'polypeptide(L)'
;MAVQYLRYHVCLCGFPIGMRRSRRKRCRPNIDGLTQEDPPGFCVKRSPGKGRGVFATDTFENGDILMVYAGELLSGEEGDKREDGPVDSVFRFFFNYNQRRWW
;
A
#
# COMPACT_ATOMS: atom_id res chain seq x y z
N MET A 1 -5.70 -9.82 17.22
CA MET A 1 -5.83 -9.59 15.77
C MET A 1 -4.58 -8.85 15.31
N ALA A 2 -3.82 -9.41 14.38
CA ALA A 2 -2.53 -8.85 13.97
C ALA A 2 -2.75 -7.93 12.76
N VAL A 3 -2.73 -6.62 12.99
CA VAL A 3 -2.67 -5.62 11.91
C VAL A 3 -1.20 -5.55 11.47
N GLN A 4 -0.87 -6.09 10.31
CA GLN A 4 0.48 -6.01 9.74
C GLN A 4 0.52 -4.91 8.68
N TYR A 5 1.32 -3.88 8.96
CA TYR A 5 1.46 -2.72 8.10
C TYR A 5 2.28 -3.03 6.85
N LEU A 6 1.72 -2.65 5.71
CA LEU A 6 2.39 -2.68 4.41
C LEU A 6 3.41 -1.55 4.31
N ARG A 7 4.70 -1.90 4.29
CA ARG A 7 5.80 -0.97 3.99
C ARG A 7 5.97 -0.88 2.48
N TYR A 8 5.33 0.10 1.84
CA TYR A 8 5.66 0.47 0.47
C TYR A 8 6.55 1.71 0.44
N HIS A 9 7.78 1.54 -0.03
CA HIS A 9 8.60 2.65 -0.52
C HIS A 9 8.30 2.82 -2.01
N VAL A 10 7.32 3.65 -2.36
CA VAL A 10 7.21 4.17 -3.72
C VAL A 10 8.07 5.43 -3.81
N CYS A 11 9.33 5.28 -4.24
CA CYS A 11 10.21 6.41 -4.49
C CYS A 11 10.30 6.62 -6.01
N LEU A 12 9.41 7.47 -6.54
CA LEU A 12 9.50 7.98 -7.89
C LEU A 12 10.55 9.09 -7.93
N CYS A 13 11.81 8.73 -8.14
CA CYS A 13 12.80 9.69 -8.60
C CYS A 13 13.73 9.04 -9.64
N GLY A 14 13.70 9.58 -10.85
CA GLY A 14 14.58 9.18 -11.94
C GLY A 14 16.05 9.32 -11.54
N PHE A 15 16.84 8.31 -11.90
CA PHE A 15 18.28 8.30 -11.67
C PHE A 15 19.03 8.79 -12.90
N PRO A 16 19.84 9.86 -12.81
CA PRO A 16 21.05 9.95 -13.59
C PRO A 16 22.10 8.97 -13.03
N ILE A 17 22.74 8.24 -13.94
CA ILE A 17 23.75 7.21 -13.67
C ILE A 17 25.02 7.92 -13.15
N GLY A 18 25.48 7.61 -11.93
CA GLY A 18 26.87 7.96 -11.54
C GLY A 18 27.21 8.37 -10.10
N MET A 19 26.33 8.23 -9.09
CA MET A 19 26.70 8.58 -7.70
C MET A 19 26.78 7.36 -6.77
N ARG A 20 27.92 7.27 -6.05
CA ARG A 20 28.19 6.27 -5.00
C ARG A 20 26.96 6.06 -4.11
N ARG A 21 26.62 4.80 -3.87
CA ARG A 21 25.54 4.37 -2.97
C ARG A 21 25.85 4.76 -1.52
N SER A 22 25.72 6.06 -1.20
CA SER A 22 25.49 6.47 0.18
C SER A 22 24.23 5.75 0.63
N ARG A 23 24.36 4.94 1.68
CA ARG A 23 23.28 4.12 2.24
C ARG A 23 22.22 5.11 2.74
N ARG A 24 21.26 5.49 1.89
CA ARG A 24 20.19 6.44 2.22
C ARG A 24 19.62 6.00 3.56
N LYS A 25 19.68 6.89 4.57
CA LYS A 25 19.10 6.60 5.89
C LYS A 25 17.66 6.17 5.65
N ARG A 26 17.33 4.93 6.02
CA ARG A 26 15.96 4.43 5.91
C ARG A 26 15.12 5.26 6.87
N CYS A 27 14.32 6.18 6.36
CA CYS A 27 13.24 6.77 7.12
C CYS A 27 12.30 5.63 7.47
N ARG A 28 12.27 5.25 8.75
CA ARG A 28 11.28 4.28 9.22
C ARG A 28 9.97 5.08 9.35
N PRO A 29 8.93 4.74 8.57
CA PRO A 29 7.64 5.40 8.76
C PRO A 29 7.17 5.18 10.20
N ASN A 30 6.68 6.25 10.84
CA ASN A 30 6.11 6.17 12.17
C ASN A 30 4.71 5.54 12.07
N ILE A 31 4.59 4.29 12.48
CA ILE A 31 3.34 3.52 12.40
C ILE A 31 2.42 3.73 13.62
N ASP A 32 2.86 4.51 14.60
CA ASP A 32 2.08 4.77 15.81
C ASP A 32 0.87 5.65 15.45
N GLY A 33 -0.33 5.12 15.65
CA GLY A 33 -1.58 5.81 15.36
C GLY A 33 -2.25 5.46 14.03
N LEU A 34 -1.71 4.50 13.25
CA LEU A 34 -2.42 3.95 12.11
C LEU A 34 -3.63 3.12 12.57
N THR A 35 -4.79 3.48 12.07
CA THR A 35 -6.03 2.73 12.27
C THR A 35 -6.48 2.11 10.95
N GLN A 36 -7.52 1.28 11.01
CA GLN A 36 -8.18 0.77 9.80
C GLN A 36 -9.10 1.82 9.15
N GLU A 37 -9.34 2.93 9.85
CA GLU A 37 -10.17 4.03 9.35
C GLU A 37 -9.35 4.90 8.39
N ASP A 38 -10.03 5.39 7.35
CA ASP A 38 -9.39 6.29 6.39
C ASP A 38 -9.03 7.61 7.10
N PRO A 39 -7.75 8.03 7.06
CA PRO A 39 -7.36 9.32 7.61
C PRO A 39 -7.98 10.47 6.78
N PRO A 40 -8.09 11.68 7.36
CA PRO A 40 -8.54 12.86 6.62
C PRO A 40 -7.55 13.21 5.49
N GLY A 41 -7.96 14.13 4.61
CA GLY A 41 -7.11 14.58 3.49
C GLY A 41 -7.32 13.82 2.19
N PHE A 42 -8.36 12.98 2.11
CA PHE A 42 -8.72 12.22 0.91
C PHE A 42 -10.21 12.38 0.57
N CYS A 43 -10.52 12.28 -0.72
CA CYS A 43 -11.90 12.23 -1.20
C CYS A 43 -12.05 11.25 -2.37
N VAL A 44 -13.23 10.66 -2.51
CA VAL A 44 -13.56 9.77 -3.63
C VAL A 44 -14.23 10.57 -4.73
N LYS A 45 -13.66 10.55 -5.94
CA LYS A 45 -14.24 11.17 -7.14
C LYS A 45 -14.25 10.18 -8.29
N ARG A 46 -15.13 10.39 -9.27
CA ARG A 46 -15.08 9.64 -10.53
C ARG A 46 -14.07 10.27 -11.49
N SER A 47 -13.19 9.44 -12.04
CA SER A 47 -12.26 9.78 -13.12
C SER A 47 -12.80 9.23 -14.45
N PRO A 48 -12.87 10.06 -15.51
CA PRO A 48 -13.27 9.60 -16.84
C PRO A 48 -12.42 8.41 -17.30
N GLY A 49 -13.08 7.33 -17.74
CA GLY A 49 -12.42 6.12 -18.26
C GLY A 49 -11.83 5.17 -17.21
N LYS A 50 -11.76 5.54 -15.92
CA LYS A 50 -11.19 4.68 -14.86
C LYS A 50 -12.15 4.35 -13.72
N GLY A 51 -13.30 5.03 -13.63
CA GLY A 51 -14.28 4.79 -12.58
C GLY A 51 -13.98 5.61 -11.32
N ARG A 52 -14.10 5.01 -10.13
CA ARG A 52 -13.82 5.71 -8.85
C ARG A 52 -12.33 5.77 -8.57
N GLY A 53 -11.85 6.89 -8.07
CA GLY A 53 -10.48 7.09 -7.59
C GLY A 53 -10.46 7.87 -6.28
N VAL A 54 -9.40 7.67 -5.51
CA VAL A 54 -9.12 8.43 -4.29
C VAL A 54 -8.17 9.57 -4.65
N PHE A 55 -8.50 10.78 -4.23
CA PHE A 55 -7.76 12.01 -4.52
C PHE A 55 -7.40 12.71 -3.23
N ALA A 56 -6.17 13.22 -3.15
CA ALA A 56 -5.75 14.07 -2.04
C ALA A 56 -6.55 15.40 -2.06
N THR A 57 -7.00 15.82 -0.89
CA THR A 57 -7.53 17.18 -0.65
C THR A 57 -6.48 18.06 0.01
N ASP A 58 -5.50 17.45 0.68
CA ASP A 58 -4.47 18.11 1.47
C ASP A 58 -3.09 17.85 0.84
N THR A 59 -2.09 18.63 1.27
CA THR A 59 -0.70 18.43 0.85
C THR A 59 -0.03 17.39 1.75
N PHE A 60 0.62 16.40 1.14
CA PHE A 60 1.41 15.38 1.82
C PHE A 60 2.89 15.50 1.43
N GLU A 61 3.79 15.28 2.39
CA GLU A 61 5.23 15.31 2.19
C GLU A 61 5.81 13.91 1.91
N ASN A 62 7.04 13.88 1.37
CA ASN A 62 7.72 12.62 1.12
C ASN A 62 8.05 11.90 2.44
N GLY A 63 7.50 10.70 2.61
CA GLY A 63 7.69 9.89 3.81
C GLY A 63 6.47 9.88 4.73
N ASP A 64 5.46 10.70 4.44
CA ASP A 64 4.19 10.64 5.13
C ASP A 64 3.48 9.31 4.86
N ILE A 65 2.84 8.78 5.90
CA ILE A 65 1.98 7.61 5.76
C ILE A 65 0.60 8.11 5.34
N LEU A 66 0.14 7.65 4.19
CA LEU A 66 -1.11 8.12 3.59
C LEU A 66 -2.32 7.35 4.12
N MET A 67 -2.30 6.02 4.05
CA MET A 67 -3.41 5.16 4.46
C MET A 67 -2.96 3.72 4.61
N VAL A 68 -3.74 2.92 5.33
CA VAL A 68 -3.59 1.47 5.40
C VAL A 68 -4.42 0.85 4.27
N TYR A 69 -3.83 -0.10 3.53
CA TYR A 69 -4.62 -0.96 2.65
C TYR A 69 -5.41 -1.94 3.51
N ALA A 70 -6.60 -1.52 3.94
CA ALA A 70 -7.45 -2.29 4.84
C ALA A 70 -8.14 -3.46 4.11
N GLY A 71 -8.20 -4.61 4.76
CA GLY A 71 -8.83 -5.80 4.23
C GLY A 71 -8.68 -7.01 5.15
N GLU A 72 -9.25 -8.14 4.73
CA GLU A 72 -8.99 -9.42 5.35
C GLU A 72 -7.58 -9.88 4.96
N LEU A 73 -6.70 -10.10 5.94
CA LEU A 73 -5.35 -10.61 5.69
C LEU A 73 -5.41 -12.13 5.50
N LEU A 74 -4.98 -12.60 4.33
CA LEU A 74 -5.05 -14.02 3.97
C LEU A 74 -3.66 -14.64 3.85
N SER A 75 -3.60 -15.94 4.12
CA SER A 75 -2.40 -16.71 3.77
C SER A 75 -2.25 -16.81 2.25
N GLY A 76 -1.01 -17.04 1.78
CA GLY A 76 -0.71 -17.35 0.39
C GLY A 76 -1.68 -18.36 -0.24
N GLU A 77 -1.88 -19.49 0.43
CA GLU A 77 -2.72 -20.59 -0.06
C GLU A 77 -4.20 -20.22 -0.15
N GLU A 78 -4.74 -19.50 0.84
CA GLU A 78 -6.13 -19.07 0.84
C GLU A 78 -6.40 -18.00 -0.22
N GLY A 79 -5.45 -17.08 -0.40
CA GLY A 79 -5.53 -16.09 -1.47
C GLY A 79 -5.49 -16.73 -2.86
N ASP A 80 -4.61 -17.71 -3.07
CA ASP A 80 -4.53 -18.47 -4.33
C ASP A 80 -5.87 -19.19 -4.62
N LYS A 81 -6.51 -19.81 -3.61
CA LYS A 81 -7.84 -20.43 -3.75
C LYS A 81 -8.94 -19.44 -4.12
N ARG A 82 -8.90 -18.23 -3.58
CA ARG A 82 -9.87 -17.17 -3.91
C ARG A 82 -9.62 -16.62 -5.31
N GLU A 83 -8.36 -16.55 -5.75
CA GLU A 83 -7.98 -16.15 -7.11
C GLU A 83 -8.53 -17.11 -8.16
N ASP A 84 -8.35 -18.41 -7.94
CA ASP A 84 -8.82 -19.47 -8.85
C ASP A 84 -10.33 -19.78 -8.70
N GLY A 85 -11.01 -19.15 -7.73
CA GLY A 85 -12.41 -19.38 -7.42
C GLY A 85 -13.38 -18.76 -8.43
N PRO A 86 -14.68 -19.13 -8.37
CA PRO A 86 -15.69 -18.66 -9.32
C PRO A 86 -16.14 -17.21 -9.10
N VAL A 87 -15.59 -16.53 -8.08
CA VAL A 87 -15.97 -15.17 -7.70
C VAL A 87 -14.88 -14.21 -8.15
N ASP A 88 -15.20 -13.43 -9.19
CA ASP A 88 -14.36 -12.33 -9.64
C ASP A 88 -14.32 -11.24 -8.56
N SER A 89 -13.17 -11.10 -7.90
CA SER A 89 -12.88 -9.94 -7.05
C SER A 89 -11.58 -9.29 -7.51
N VAL A 90 -11.67 -8.01 -7.86
CA VAL A 90 -10.56 -7.24 -8.47
C VAL A 90 -9.73 -6.45 -7.47
N PHE A 91 -10.06 -6.52 -6.17
CA PHE A 91 -9.40 -5.75 -5.10
C PHE A 91 -8.57 -6.65 -4.19
N ARG A 92 -7.63 -7.38 -4.79
CA ARG A 92 -6.70 -8.30 -4.11
C ARG A 92 -5.30 -7.75 -4.17
N PHE A 93 -4.51 -7.98 -3.13
CA PHE A 93 -3.19 -7.38 -3.03
C PHE A 93 -2.17 -8.35 -2.43
N PHE A 94 -1.43 -9.04 -3.30
CA PHE A 94 -0.41 -9.99 -2.90
C PHE A 94 0.89 -9.31 -2.41
N PHE A 95 1.46 -9.82 -1.32
CA PHE A 95 2.77 -9.39 -0.83
C PHE A 95 3.55 -10.49 -0.10
N ASN A 96 4.86 -10.30 -0.01
CA ASN A 96 5.75 -11.15 0.78
C ASN A 96 6.15 -10.45 2.07
N TYR A 97 5.93 -11.10 3.21
CA TYR A 97 6.36 -10.62 4.52
C TYR A 97 6.93 -11.74 5.36
N ASN A 98 8.11 -11.50 5.94
CA ASN A 98 8.85 -12.45 6.75
C ASN A 98 9.01 -13.84 6.08
N GLN A 99 9.43 -13.85 4.81
CA GLN A 99 9.61 -15.05 3.98
C GLN A 99 8.32 -15.87 3.75
N ARG A 100 7.15 -15.27 4.00
CA ARG A 100 5.84 -15.89 3.74
C ARG A 100 5.05 -15.07 2.74
N ARG A 101 4.23 -15.77 1.96
CA ARG A 101 3.27 -15.21 1.02
C ARG A 101 1.98 -14.83 1.75
N TRP A 102 1.50 -13.63 1.47
CA TRP A 102 0.26 -13.07 2.01
C TRP A 102 -0.54 -12.43 0.87
N TRP A 103 -1.85 -12.34 1.10
CA TRP A 103 -2.82 -11.71 0.21
C TRP A 103 -3.69 -10.72 1.00
#